data_AF-A0A7Y5JTC8-F1
#
_entry.id   AF-A0A7Y5JTC8-F1
#
_cell.length_a   1.000
_cell.length_b   1.000
_cell.length_c   1.000
_cell.angle_alpha   90.00
_cell.angle_beta   90.00
_cell.angle_gamma   90.00
#
_symmetry.space_group_name_H-M   'P 1'
#
loop_
_entity.id
_entity.type
_entity.pdbx_description
1 polymer ?
#
loop_
_entity_poly.entity_id
_entity_poly.type
_entity_poly.pdbx_seq_one_letter_code
_entity_poly.pdbx_strand_id
1 'polypeptide(L)'
;MNLRTFYKVNWTPNGFQPGEVDRSVLRGIPVQIRPKLVGFTYVFGDGSSVGPTTSTGGVYPDGDITHVYDSKGQFPVRVDTTFGADFSLDGSTWDEIPSTVTVPGPSTTVTVREAKGVLVSR
;
A
#
# COMPACT_ATOMS: atom_id res chain seq x y z
N MET A 1 21.91 -4.22 11.08
CA MET A 1 21.24 -5.07 12.10
C MET A 1 20.34 -6.02 11.35
N ASN A 2 20.34 -7.33 11.63
CA ASN A 2 19.73 -8.31 10.70
C ASN A 2 18.32 -8.76 11.07
N LEU A 3 17.50 -7.90 11.70
CA LEU A 3 16.12 -8.27 12.04
C LEU A 3 15.20 -7.97 10.85
N ARG A 4 14.54 -9.01 10.34
CA ARG A 4 13.59 -8.92 9.25
C ARG A 4 12.26 -8.37 9.77
N THR A 5 11.80 -7.25 9.20
CA THR A 5 10.51 -6.64 9.52
C THR A 5 9.50 -7.02 8.45
N PHE A 6 8.29 -7.41 8.86
CA PHE A 6 7.20 -7.83 7.97
C PHE A 6 6.13 -6.74 7.90
N TYR A 7 5.54 -6.54 6.72
CA TYR A 7 4.56 -5.48 6.47
C TYR A 7 3.26 -6.05 5.92
N LYS A 8 2.12 -5.51 6.37
CA LYS A 8 0.79 -5.88 5.90
C LYS A 8 -0.07 -4.63 5.67
N VAL A 9 -0.74 -4.57 4.53
CA VAL A 9 -1.78 -3.58 4.26
C VAL A 9 -3.09 -4.05 4.91
N ASN A 10 -3.71 -3.16 5.71
CA ASN A 10 -5.07 -3.35 6.21
C ASN A 10 -5.93 -2.21 5.64
N TRP A 11 -7.06 -2.57 5.03
CA TRP A 11 -8.02 -1.60 4.50
C TRP A 11 -8.87 -1.03 5.63
N THR A 12 -9.14 0.28 5.60
CA THR A 12 -10.25 0.86 6.38
C THR A 12 -11.59 0.42 5.77
N PRO A 13 -12.63 0.11 6.57
CA PRO A 13 -13.89 -0.45 6.06
C PRO A 13 -14.68 0.47 5.09
N ASN A 14 -14.43 1.78 5.11
CA ASN A 14 -15.21 2.76 4.35
C ASN A 14 -14.32 3.57 3.39
N GLY A 15 -14.78 3.69 2.14
CA GLY A 15 -14.33 4.67 1.15
C GLY A 15 -13.24 4.17 0.20
N PHE A 16 -13.63 3.56 -0.92
CA PHE A 16 -12.78 3.17 -2.06
C PHE A 16 -12.16 1.77 -1.99
N GLN A 17 -12.98 0.74 -1.75
CA GLN A 17 -12.52 -0.64 -1.95
C GLN A 17 -12.43 -0.97 -3.46
N PRO A 18 -11.47 -1.79 -3.92
CA PRO A 18 -11.47 -2.30 -5.28
C PRO A 18 -12.79 -3.02 -5.60
N GLY A 19 -13.51 -2.55 -6.62
CA GLY A 19 -14.83 -3.07 -7.00
C GLY A 19 -16.05 -2.32 -6.46
N GLU A 20 -15.87 -1.32 -5.60
CA GLU A 20 -16.93 -0.41 -5.18
C GLU A 20 -17.28 0.58 -6.30
N VAL A 21 -18.55 0.69 -6.69
CA VAL A 21 -19.01 1.63 -7.72
C VAL A 21 -19.37 2.96 -7.06
N ASP A 22 -18.59 4.01 -7.35
CA ASP A 22 -18.90 5.37 -6.92
C ASP A 22 -19.75 6.08 -7.98
N ARG A 23 -20.80 6.79 -7.54
CA ARG A 23 -21.76 7.49 -8.39
C ARG A 23 -21.59 8.99 -8.21
N SER A 24 -21.06 9.67 -9.22
CA SER A 24 -20.84 11.12 -9.18
C SER A 24 -21.42 11.81 -10.43
N VAL A 25 -21.78 13.08 -10.28
CA VAL A 25 -22.27 13.92 -11.39
C VAL A 25 -21.14 14.85 -11.84
N LEU A 26 -20.54 14.55 -13.00
CA LEU A 26 -19.53 15.41 -13.63
C LEU A 26 -20.23 16.28 -14.68
N ARG A 27 -20.39 17.57 -14.40
CA ARG A 27 -21.02 18.57 -15.30
C ARG A 27 -22.43 18.17 -15.81
N GLY A 28 -23.25 17.54 -14.97
CA GLY A 28 -24.64 17.19 -15.31
C GLY A 28 -24.83 15.86 -16.05
N ILE A 29 -23.75 15.14 -16.36
CA ILE A 29 -23.80 13.77 -16.90
C ILE A 29 -23.61 12.80 -15.73
N PRO A 30 -24.51 11.83 -15.52
CA PRO A 30 -24.27 10.77 -14.55
C PRO A 30 -23.10 9.91 -15.03
N VAL A 31 -22.00 9.92 -14.28
CA VAL A 31 -20.83 9.08 -14.56
C VAL A 31 -20.69 8.09 -13.43
N GLN A 32 -20.59 6.81 -13.77
CA GLN A 32 -20.22 5.77 -12.82
C GLN A 32 -18.73 5.50 -12.97
N ILE A 33 -18.02 5.45 -11.84
CA ILE A 33 -16.58 5.15 -11.82
C ILE A 33 -16.37 3.88 -10.99
N ARG A 34 -15.58 2.96 -11.52
CA ARG A 34 -15.21 1.71 -10.87
C ARG A 34 -13.69 1.64 -10.70
N PRO A 35 -13.14 2.00 -9.52
CA PRO A 35 -11.72 1.90 -9.24
C PRO A 35 -11.21 0.46 -9.34
N LYS A 36 -10.00 0.31 -9.88
CA LYS A 36 -9.27 -0.95 -10.00
C LYS A 36 -7.94 -0.83 -9.28
N LEU A 37 -7.58 -1.82 -8.47
CA LEU A 37 -6.25 -1.91 -7.88
C LEU A 37 -5.23 -2.19 -9.00
N VAL A 38 -4.25 -1.31 -9.17
CA VAL A 38 -3.11 -1.53 -10.05
C VAL A 38 -1.96 -2.14 -9.25
N GLY A 39 -1.70 -1.62 -8.04
CA GLY A 39 -0.69 -2.19 -7.16
C GLY A 39 -0.31 -1.29 -5.98
N PHE A 40 0.57 -1.83 -5.15
CA PHE A 40 1.12 -1.22 -3.95
C PHE A 40 2.63 -0.98 -4.12
N THR A 41 3.11 0.13 -3.56
CA THR A 41 4.52 0.42 -3.38
C THR A 41 4.78 0.64 -1.89
N TYR A 42 5.56 -0.26 -1.29
CA TYR A 42 5.99 -0.17 0.10
C TYR A 42 7.19 0.76 0.20
N VAL A 43 7.08 1.83 0.97
CA VAL A 43 8.16 2.80 1.19
C VAL A 43 8.64 2.64 2.62
N PHE A 44 9.90 2.26 2.81
CA PHE A 44 10.44 1.90 4.12
C PHE A 44 11.02 3.08 4.91
N GLY A 45 11.07 4.28 4.33
CA GLY A 45 11.48 5.50 5.02
C GLY A 45 13.00 5.68 5.20
N ASP A 46 13.80 4.71 4.75
CA ASP A 46 15.28 4.77 4.70
C ASP A 46 15.82 5.03 3.28
N GLY A 47 14.92 5.34 2.33
CA GLY A 47 15.22 5.52 0.91
C GLY A 47 14.96 4.29 0.05
N SER A 48 14.70 3.13 0.67
CA SER A 48 14.34 1.90 -0.04
C SER A 48 12.83 1.73 -0.20
N SER A 49 12.44 0.95 -1.21
CA SER A 49 11.05 0.60 -1.49
C SER A 49 10.91 -0.75 -2.19
N VAL A 50 9.74 -1.36 -2.10
CA VAL A 50 9.36 -2.59 -2.83
C VAL A 50 8.05 -2.36 -3.56
N GLY A 51 8.00 -2.75 -4.83
CA GLY A 51 6.82 -2.64 -5.68
C GLY A 51 7.17 -2.11 -7.08
N PRO A 52 6.15 -1.89 -7.94
CA PRO A 52 4.73 -2.16 -7.68
C PRO A 52 4.44 -3.66 -7.52
N THR A 53 3.53 -4.02 -6.62
CA THR A 53 3.08 -5.41 -6.38
C THR A 53 1.61 -5.45 -6.01
N THR A 54 0.90 -6.54 -6.31
CA THR A 54 -0.47 -6.77 -5.82
C THR A 54 -0.51 -7.51 -4.48
N SER A 55 0.65 -7.94 -3.96
CA SER A 55 0.71 -8.55 -2.64
C SER A 55 0.38 -7.54 -1.56
N THR A 56 -0.51 -7.92 -0.65
CA THR A 56 -0.81 -7.14 0.55
C THR A 56 0.25 -7.31 1.64
N GLY A 57 1.28 -8.12 1.40
CA GLY A 57 2.24 -8.51 2.43
C GLY A 57 1.64 -9.55 3.38
N GLY A 58 2.21 -9.63 4.57
CA GLY A 58 1.72 -10.51 5.62
C GLY A 58 2.48 -10.30 6.93
N VAL A 59 2.04 -11.00 7.97
CA VAL A 59 2.73 -11.02 9.27
C VAL A 59 3.68 -12.20 9.33
N TYR A 60 4.63 -12.17 10.26
CA TYR A 60 5.48 -13.33 10.54
C TYR A 60 4.62 -14.57 10.87
N PRO A 61 5.00 -15.78 10.41
CA PRO A 61 6.18 -16.08 9.58
C PRO A 61 5.95 -15.98 8.07
N ASP A 62 4.70 -15.88 7.64
CA ASP A 62 4.30 -16.13 6.24
C ASP A 62 4.29 -14.88 5.35
N GLY A 63 4.57 -13.70 5.90
CA GLY A 63 4.60 -12.46 5.12
C GLY A 63 5.72 -12.42 4.08
N ASP A 64 5.37 -12.07 2.86
CA ASP A 64 6.26 -12.03 1.70
C ASP A 64 6.91 -10.64 1.48
N ILE A 65 6.30 -9.58 2.01
CA ILE A 65 6.90 -8.23 2.00
C ILE A 65 7.71 -8.03 3.27
N THR A 66 9.02 -7.93 3.10
CA THR A 66 9.99 -7.83 4.19
C THR A 66 11.09 -6.83 3.90
N HIS A 67 11.61 -6.20 4.95
CA HIS A 67 12.75 -5.28 4.86
C HIS A 67 13.72 -5.44 6.03
N VAL A 68 14.99 -5.10 5.80
CA VAL A 68 16.06 -5.10 6.81
C VAL A 68 16.66 -3.71 6.87
N TYR A 69 16.72 -3.13 8.08
CA TYR A 69 17.31 -1.81 8.29
C TYR A 69 18.78 -1.91 8.70
N ASP A 70 19.64 -1.26 7.93
CA ASP A 70 21.09 -1.27 8.18
C ASP A 70 21.50 -0.29 9.29
N SER A 71 20.70 0.75 9.52
CA SER A 71 20.98 1.82 10.48
C SER A 71 19.94 1.90 11.59
N LYS A 72 20.37 2.37 12.78
CA LYS A 72 19.46 2.76 13.85
C LYS A 72 18.75 4.06 13.45
N GLY A 73 17.49 4.18 13.81
CA GLY A 73 16.73 5.38 13.47
C GLY A 73 15.24 5.21 13.64
N GLN A 74 14.54 6.30 13.31
CA GLN A 74 13.09 6.30 13.12
C GLN A 74 12.83 6.39 11.62
N PHE A 75 12.09 5.43 11.09
CA PHE A 75 11.80 5.33 9.67
C PHE A 75 10.29 5.46 9.45
N PRO A 76 9.81 6.52 8.77
CA PRO A 76 8.41 6.67 8.44
C PRO A 76 8.07 5.71 7.29
N VAL A 77 7.43 4.59 7.63
CA VAL A 77 6.99 3.58 6.67
C VAL A 77 5.60 3.91 6.17
N ARG A 78 5.35 3.81 4.86
CA ARG A 78 4.01 3.92 4.28
C ARG A 78 3.83 2.98 3.10
N VAL A 79 2.60 2.84 2.65
CA VAL A 79 2.27 2.12 1.41
C VAL A 79 1.54 3.07 0.47
N ASP A 80 2.09 3.28 -0.70
CA ASP A 80 1.48 4.07 -1.75
C ASP A 80 0.64 3.13 -2.64
N THR A 81 -0.65 3.42 -2.80
CA THR A 81 -1.57 2.56 -3.57
C THR A 81 -1.89 3.21 -4.91
N THR A 82 -1.67 2.49 -6.01
CA THR A 82 -1.99 2.94 -7.36
C THR A 82 -3.33 2.35 -7.79
N PHE A 83 -4.23 3.23 -8.22
CA PHE A 83 -5.53 2.87 -8.77
C PHE A 83 -5.62 3.26 -10.24
N GLY A 84 -6.20 2.37 -11.04
CA GLY A 84 -6.83 2.70 -12.31
C GLY A 84 -8.34 2.78 -12.10
N ALA A 85 -9.11 2.99 -13.16
CA ALA A 85 -10.56 2.93 -13.09
C ALA A 85 -11.19 2.67 -14.46
N ASP A 86 -12.40 2.12 -14.44
CA ASP A 86 -13.31 2.19 -15.59
C ASP A 86 -14.37 3.25 -15.34
N PHE A 87 -14.90 3.84 -16.41
CA PHE A 87 -16.05 4.73 -16.35
C PHE A 87 -17.21 4.23 -17.23
N SER A 88 -18.42 4.66 -16.89
CA SER A 88 -19.63 4.41 -17.69
C SER A 88 -20.54 5.62 -17.67
N LEU A 89 -21.09 5.98 -18.83
CA LEU A 89 -22.04 7.10 -19.00
C LEU A 89 -23.50 6.64 -19.00
N ASP A 90 -23.75 5.38 -19.29
CA ASP A 90 -25.07 4.75 -19.40
C ASP A 90 -25.31 3.68 -18.32
N GLY A 91 -24.27 3.34 -17.53
CA GLY A 91 -24.28 2.29 -16.53
C GLY A 91 -24.15 0.87 -17.11
N SER A 92 -23.99 0.72 -18.43
CA SER A 92 -23.98 -0.57 -19.12
C SER A 92 -22.66 -0.85 -19.85
N THR A 93 -22.10 0.17 -20.52
CA THR A 93 -20.81 0.09 -21.20
C THR A 93 -19.73 0.67 -20.31
N TRP A 94 -18.65 -0.09 -20.08
CA TRP A 94 -17.52 0.32 -19.24
C TRP A 94 -16.28 0.52 -20.09
N ASP A 95 -15.76 1.74 -20.12
CA ASP A 95 -14.53 2.11 -20.79
C ASP A 95 -13.42 2.33 -19.77
N GLU A 96 -12.20 1.90 -20.10
CA GLU A 96 -11.04 2.13 -19.24
C GLU A 96 -10.66 3.62 -19.26
N ILE A 97 -10.35 4.17 -18.08
CA ILE A 97 -9.67 5.46 -17.97
C ILE A 97 -8.17 5.17 -18.18
N PRO A 98 -7.52 5.67 -19.26
CA PRO A 98 -6.11 5.41 -19.54
C PRO A 98 -5.19 6.28 -18.68
N SER A 99 -5.46 6.32 -17.37
CA SER A 99 -4.70 7.07 -16.37
C SER A 99 -4.80 6.36 -15.03
N THR A 100 -3.74 6.49 -14.24
CA THR A 100 -3.69 5.98 -12.87
C THR A 100 -3.51 7.11 -11.89
N VAL A 101 -4.04 6.94 -10.68
CA VAL A 101 -3.80 7.83 -9.54
C VAL A 101 -3.05 7.06 -8.45
N THR A 102 -2.01 7.66 -7.89
CA THR A 102 -1.31 7.10 -6.73
C THR A 102 -1.74 7.85 -5.47
N VAL A 103 -2.23 7.12 -4.49
CA VAL A 103 -2.68 7.64 -3.19
C VAL A 103 -1.70 7.17 -2.12
N PRO A 104 -0.92 8.07 -1.51
CA PRO A 104 -0.07 7.73 -0.37
C PRO A 104 -0.90 7.32 0.85
N GLY A 105 -0.57 6.18 1.45
CA GLY A 105 -1.17 5.74 2.71
C GLY A 105 -0.62 6.50 3.93
N PRO A 106 -1.22 6.29 5.12
CA PRO A 106 -0.72 6.88 6.35
C PRO A 106 0.69 6.35 6.68
N SER A 107 1.54 7.24 7.20
CA SER A 107 2.89 6.87 7.64
C SER A 107 2.87 6.32 9.06
N THR A 108 3.48 5.16 9.27
CA THR A 108 3.72 4.54 10.58
C THR A 108 5.21 4.54 10.87
N THR A 109 5.62 5.15 11.98
CA THR A 109 7.05 5.22 12.35
C THR A 109 7.53 3.90 12.94
N VAL A 110 8.50 3.27 12.28
CA VAL A 110 9.25 2.13 12.83
C VAL A 110 10.49 2.64 13.55
N THR A 111 10.69 2.22 14.79
CA THR A 111 11.90 2.56 15.57
C THR A 111 12.86 1.39 15.60
N VAL A 112 14.00 1.51 14.93
CA VAL A 112 15.05 0.48 14.91
C VAL A 112 16.05 0.75 16.03
N ARG A 113 16.12 -0.19 16.97
CA ARG A 113 17.06 -0.15 18.11
C ARG A 113 18.06 -1.29 18.00
N GLU A 114 19.25 -1.08 18.57
CA GLU A 114 20.24 -2.15 18.70
C GLU A 114 19.83 -3.15 19.75
N ALA A 115 19.66 -4.40 19.35
CA ALA A 115 19.78 -5.51 20.27
C ALA A 115 21.27 -5.84 20.40
N LYS A 116 21.90 -5.47 21.52
CA LYS A 116 23.20 -6.04 21.89
C LYS A 116 22.93 -7.46 22.40
N GLY A 117 23.20 -8.47 21.58
CA GLY A 117 23.26 -9.85 22.06
C GLY A 117 24.47 -10.01 22.96
N VAL A 118 24.27 -10.13 24.27
CA VAL A 118 25.32 -10.57 25.19
C VAL A 118 25.23 -12.08 25.27
N LEU A 119 26.25 -12.76 24.76
CA LEU A 119 26.39 -14.21 24.86
C LEU A 119 26.93 -14.51 26.25
N VAL A 120 26.09 -15.03 27.14
CA VAL A 120 26.50 -15.47 28.48
C VAL A 120 26.76 -16.97 28.41
N SER A 121 28.03 -17.37 28.32
CA SER A 121 28.42 -18.76 28.57
C SER A 121 28.51 -18.99 30.08
N ARG A 122 27.88 -20.07 30.58
CA ARG A 122 28.04 -20.56 31.96
C ARG A 122 29.04 -21.70 32.00
#